data_AF-A0A0Q0WA16-F1
#
_entry.id   AF-A0A0Q0WA16-F1
#
_cell.length_a   1.000
_cell.length_b   1.000
_cell.length_c   1.000
_cell.angle_alpha   90.00
_cell.angle_beta   90.00
_cell.angle_gamma   90.00
#
_symmetry.space_group_name_H-M   'P 1'
#
loop_
_entity.id
_entity.type
_entity.pdbx_description
1 polymer ?
#
loop_
_entity_poly.entity_id
_entity_poly.type
_entity_poly.pdbx_seq_one_letter_code
_entity_poly.pdbx_strand_id
1 'polypeptide(L)'
;MEPLKKGQKITLITVLAGLMVLIPFLLAAGCTGNPPEPAEMNLDGTRWTLQEYAYEATSRHVLEGTTVTLLFSEGGSISGSAGCNHYFGSYELEGDTITIGQVGQTAMYCMGAGVMEQESRYLSLLSDAVSVTATNDTLSFADSHGFTILSFARFVPPAPESFVGTNWTLNSFYTENAVSSVISGTTITAVFDNEGRVTGSAGCNHYFGSYILDGDSLLISTVGSTKMNCPGWGIMEQEATYLESLSKAAGFRINGKCMSLVDANGRTLLLYIVES
;
A
#
# COMPACT_ATOMS: atom_id res chain seq x y z
N MET A 1 44.13 109.91 -4.93
CA MET A 1 44.55 110.04 -3.53
C MET A 1 43.39 109.59 -2.65
N GLU A 2 43.70 108.60 -1.82
CA GLU A 2 42.99 108.01 -0.67
C GLU A 2 42.06 108.94 0.15
N PRO A 3 41.13 108.43 1.01
CA PRO A 3 41.45 107.36 1.96
C PRO A 3 40.36 106.34 2.42
N LEU A 4 40.87 105.14 2.74
CA LEU A 4 40.79 104.38 4.01
C LEU A 4 39.47 103.93 4.69
N LYS A 5 39.66 102.75 5.32
CA LYS A 5 39.08 102.15 6.56
C LYS A 5 37.87 101.22 6.38
N LYS A 6 37.92 99.92 6.69
CA LYS A 6 38.47 99.11 7.81
C LYS A 6 37.64 99.19 9.11
N GLY A 7 37.19 98.02 9.59
CA GLY A 7 36.74 97.75 10.98
C GLY A 7 35.31 97.19 11.05
N GLN A 8 35.10 95.91 11.39
CA GLN A 8 34.83 95.38 12.76
C GLN A 8 33.46 95.83 13.32
N LYS A 9 32.61 95.05 14.00
CA LYS A 9 32.59 93.70 14.60
C LYS A 9 31.12 93.42 15.02
N ILE A 10 30.68 92.15 15.00
CA ILE A 10 29.88 91.40 16.02
C ILE A 10 28.69 92.18 16.66
N THR A 11 27.42 91.76 16.66
CA THR A 11 26.86 90.62 17.43
C THR A 11 25.31 90.55 17.28
N LEU A 12 24.76 89.35 17.52
CA LEU A 12 23.48 89.01 18.17
C LEU A 12 22.21 88.80 17.30
N ILE A 13 21.95 87.52 17.01
CA ILE A 13 20.73 86.72 17.27
C ILE A 13 19.38 87.44 17.07
N THR A 14 18.61 86.97 16.09
CA THR A 14 17.18 86.63 16.28
C THR A 14 16.77 85.50 15.34
N VAL A 15 16.14 84.52 15.95
CA VAL A 15 15.59 83.28 15.39
C VAL A 15 14.35 83.59 14.55
N LEU A 16 14.21 83.01 13.36
CA LEU A 16 12.88 82.85 12.74
C LEU A 16 12.84 81.65 11.78
N ALA A 17 12.08 80.66 12.23
CA ALA A 17 11.26 79.70 11.49
C ALA A 17 11.93 78.86 10.39
N GLY A 18 12.24 77.62 10.77
CA GLY A 18 12.54 76.54 9.85
C GLY A 18 11.33 76.11 9.02
N LEU A 19 11.59 75.84 7.74
CA LEU A 19 10.73 75.05 6.88
C LEU A 19 11.54 73.82 6.44
N MET A 20 11.49 72.77 7.25
CA MET A 20 12.17 71.50 6.98
C MET A 20 11.17 70.58 6.28
N VAL A 21 11.33 70.45 4.96
CA VAL A 21 10.55 69.52 4.13
C VAL A 21 10.98 68.10 4.48
N LEU A 22 10.11 67.39 5.21
CA LEU A 22 10.23 65.97 5.50
C LEU A 22 9.85 65.16 4.25
N ILE A 23 10.85 64.58 3.58
CA ILE A 23 10.65 63.54 2.57
C ILE A 23 10.48 62.20 3.32
N PRO A 24 9.36 61.48 3.17
CA PRO A 24 9.23 60.16 3.75
C PRO A 24 10.08 59.17 2.95
N PHE A 25 11.18 58.71 3.56
CA PHE A 25 11.97 57.60 3.07
C PHE A 25 11.19 56.31 3.35
N LEU A 26 10.51 55.80 2.32
CA LEU A 26 9.75 54.55 2.39
C LEU A 26 10.74 53.38 2.49
N LEU A 27 11.00 52.91 3.72
CA LEU A 27 11.74 51.67 3.96
C LEU A 27 10.82 50.50 3.58
N ALA A 28 10.95 50.00 2.36
CA ALA A 28 10.39 48.70 1.98
C ALA A 28 11.17 47.62 2.74
N ALA A 29 10.62 47.17 3.87
CA ALA A 29 11.00 45.92 4.50
C ALA A 29 10.55 44.77 3.56
N GLY A 30 11.41 44.41 2.61
CA GLY A 30 11.22 43.20 1.82
C GLY A 30 11.32 42.00 2.75
N CYS A 31 10.22 41.29 2.96
CA CYS A 31 10.23 39.98 3.59
C CYS A 31 11.06 39.04 2.71
N THR A 32 12.30 38.77 3.12
CA THR A 32 13.08 37.65 2.59
C THR A 32 12.51 36.36 3.16
N GLY A 33 11.33 35.97 2.69
CA GLY A 33 10.91 34.58 2.80
C GLY A 33 11.72 33.81 1.76
N ASN A 34 12.67 32.98 2.19
CA ASN A 34 13.25 32.00 1.29
C ASN A 34 12.07 31.22 0.66
N PRO A 35 12.04 31.03 -0.67
CA PRO A 35 11.09 30.13 -1.28
C PRO A 35 11.14 28.79 -0.55
N PRO A 36 10.00 28.16 -0.25
CA PRO A 36 10.02 26.80 0.29
C PRO A 36 10.86 25.95 -0.65
N GLU A 37 11.88 25.31 -0.08
CA GLU A 37 12.72 24.35 -0.79
C GLU A 37 11.78 23.31 -1.43
N PRO A 38 11.95 22.99 -2.73
CA PRO A 38 11.12 21.99 -3.39
C PRO A 38 11.14 20.72 -2.56
N ALA A 39 9.97 20.15 -2.27
CA ALA A 39 9.90 18.87 -1.56
C ALA A 39 10.69 17.82 -2.37
N GLU A 40 11.72 17.24 -1.76
CA GLU A 40 12.53 16.21 -2.39
C GLU A 40 11.65 14.99 -2.70
N MET A 41 11.81 14.42 -3.90
CA MET A 41 11.12 13.19 -4.28
C MET A 41 11.65 12.04 -3.42
N ASN A 42 10.75 11.40 -2.66
CA ASN A 42 11.08 10.20 -1.90
C ASN A 42 10.31 9.00 -2.45
N LEU A 43 11.05 7.99 -2.94
CA LEU A 43 10.48 6.76 -3.47
C LEU A 43 10.56 5.60 -2.47
N ASP A 44 11.25 5.75 -1.34
CA ASP A 44 11.46 4.67 -0.38
C ASP A 44 10.14 4.10 0.15
N GLY A 45 10.02 2.78 0.16
CA GLY A 45 8.82 2.06 0.58
C GLY A 45 7.65 2.12 -0.41
N THR A 46 7.81 2.76 -1.57
CA THR A 46 6.76 2.83 -2.59
C THR A 46 6.77 1.61 -3.50
N ARG A 47 5.57 1.18 -3.92
CA ARG A 47 5.38 0.05 -4.82
C ARG A 47 4.46 0.42 -5.98
N TRP A 48 4.80 -0.09 -7.15
CA TRP A 48 4.21 0.30 -8.43
C TRP A 48 3.96 -0.91 -9.32
N THR A 49 2.96 -0.81 -10.19
CA THR A 49 2.60 -1.80 -11.21
C THR A 49 2.74 -1.16 -12.58
N LEU A 50 3.56 -1.75 -13.46
CA LEU A 50 3.74 -1.26 -14.82
C LEU A 50 2.41 -1.33 -15.59
N GLN A 51 2.04 -0.25 -16.26
CA GLN A 51 0.84 -0.18 -17.11
C GLN A 51 1.23 -0.24 -18.57
N GLU A 52 2.24 0.54 -18.94
CA GLU A 52 2.72 0.70 -20.30
C GLU A 52 4.23 0.81 -20.34
N TYR A 53 4.82 0.32 -21.42
CA TYR A 53 6.20 0.54 -21.78
C TYR A 53 6.29 0.94 -23.24
N ALA A 54 7.17 1.91 -23.54
CA ALA A 54 7.38 2.40 -24.88
C ALA A 54 8.77 2.00 -25.37
N TYR A 55 8.81 1.46 -26.59
CA TYR A 55 10.07 1.21 -27.29
C TYR A 55 9.86 1.47 -28.78
N GLU A 56 10.91 1.95 -29.47
CA GLU A 56 10.83 2.32 -30.91
C GLU A 56 9.65 3.28 -31.19
N ALA A 57 9.45 4.26 -30.32
CA ALA A 57 8.37 5.25 -30.38
C ALA A 57 6.94 4.66 -30.39
N THR A 58 6.76 3.42 -29.94
CA THR A 58 5.46 2.75 -29.85
C THR A 58 5.17 2.38 -28.39
N SER A 59 4.08 2.92 -27.81
CA SER A 59 3.59 2.49 -26.50
C SER A 59 2.88 1.14 -26.60
N ARG A 60 3.06 0.30 -25.58
CA ARG A 60 2.45 -1.02 -25.46
C ARG A 60 1.98 -1.24 -24.04
N HIS A 61 0.79 -1.82 -23.90
CA HIS A 61 0.31 -2.32 -22.61
C HIS A 61 1.06 -3.58 -22.19
N VAL A 62 1.14 -3.79 -20.88
CA VAL A 62 1.59 -5.05 -20.30
C VAL A 62 0.64 -6.18 -20.73
N LEU A 63 1.21 -7.35 -21.04
CA LEU A 63 0.49 -8.55 -21.45
C LEU A 63 -0.49 -9.00 -20.36
N GLU A 64 -1.72 -9.29 -20.77
CA GLU A 64 -2.73 -9.88 -19.89
C GLU A 64 -2.21 -11.18 -19.26
N GLY A 65 -2.54 -11.38 -17.99
CA GLY A 65 -2.07 -12.55 -17.22
C GLY A 65 -0.63 -12.45 -16.72
N THR A 66 0.07 -11.33 -16.98
CA THR A 66 1.37 -11.02 -16.35
C THR A 66 1.24 -9.84 -15.41
N THR A 67 2.06 -9.83 -14.35
CA THR A 67 2.15 -8.70 -13.42
C THR A 67 3.61 -8.26 -13.33
N VAL A 68 3.90 -7.05 -13.76
CA VAL A 68 5.21 -6.42 -13.66
C VAL A 68 5.18 -5.37 -12.57
N THR A 69 6.06 -5.49 -11.57
CA THR A 69 6.05 -4.63 -10.38
C THR A 69 7.41 -4.00 -10.13
N LEU A 70 7.41 -2.86 -9.45
CA LEU A 70 8.60 -2.19 -8.95
C LEU A 70 8.37 -1.78 -7.50
N LEU A 71 9.22 -2.27 -6.60
CA LEU A 71 9.29 -1.87 -5.20
C LEU A 71 10.61 -1.12 -5.00
N PHE A 72 10.51 0.09 -4.48
CA PHE A 72 11.64 0.82 -3.94
C PHE A 72 11.73 0.52 -2.44
N SER A 73 12.84 -0.05 -2.02
CA SER A 73 13.13 -0.37 -0.63
C SER A 73 14.11 0.65 -0.07
N GLU A 74 14.04 0.86 1.24
CA GLU A 74 14.99 1.72 1.96
C GLU A 74 16.45 1.33 1.63
N GLY A 75 17.32 2.34 1.57
CA GLY A 75 18.75 2.13 1.30
C GLY A 75 19.10 1.94 -0.18
N GLY A 76 18.28 2.46 -1.11
CA GLY A 76 18.64 2.55 -2.53
C GLY A 76 18.54 1.22 -3.29
N SER A 77 17.59 0.35 -2.90
CA SER A 77 17.37 -0.94 -3.58
C SER A 77 16.02 -1.03 -4.28
N ILE A 78 16.00 -1.69 -5.43
CA ILE A 78 14.78 -2.00 -6.17
C ILE A 78 14.58 -3.51 -6.29
N SER A 79 13.32 -3.95 -6.31
CA SER A 79 12.96 -5.34 -6.58
C SER A 79 11.57 -5.47 -7.18
N GLY A 80 11.26 -6.62 -7.76
CA GLY A 80 9.91 -6.90 -8.23
C GLY A 80 9.77 -8.14 -9.09
N SER A 81 8.60 -8.30 -9.70
CA SER A 81 8.34 -9.23 -10.79
C SER A 81 8.53 -8.51 -12.12
N ALA A 82 9.23 -9.13 -13.07
CA ALA A 82 9.34 -8.69 -14.46
C ALA A 82 8.34 -9.42 -15.39
N GLY A 83 7.38 -10.15 -14.81
CA GLY A 83 6.34 -10.89 -15.52
C GLY A 83 6.55 -12.40 -15.47
N CYS A 84 7.75 -12.90 -15.79
CA CYS A 84 8.12 -14.30 -15.61
C CYS A 84 9.05 -14.49 -14.41
N ASN A 85 10.10 -13.68 -14.33
CA ASN A 85 11.16 -13.73 -13.35
C ASN A 85 11.03 -12.64 -12.30
N HIS A 86 11.59 -12.92 -11.13
CA HIS A 86 11.87 -11.89 -10.15
C HIS A 86 13.19 -11.21 -10.47
N TYR A 87 13.26 -9.90 -10.24
CA TYR A 87 14.47 -9.10 -10.41
C TYR A 87 14.78 -8.28 -9.16
N PHE A 88 16.03 -7.87 -9.05
CA PHE A 88 16.54 -7.01 -7.99
C PHE A 88 17.69 -6.15 -8.52
N GLY A 89 17.91 -5.00 -7.91
CA GLY A 89 18.98 -4.07 -8.27
C GLY A 89 19.12 -2.93 -7.27
N SER A 90 19.92 -1.94 -7.62
CA SER A 90 20.07 -0.70 -6.87
C SER A 90 19.58 0.50 -7.68
N TYR A 91 19.28 1.60 -6.99
CA TYR A 91 19.05 2.90 -7.60
C TYR A 91 19.71 3.99 -6.78
N GLU A 92 20.06 5.07 -7.46
CA GLU A 92 20.44 6.36 -6.86
C GLU A 92 19.48 7.42 -7.39
N LEU A 93 19.05 8.33 -6.52
CA LEU A 93 18.11 9.40 -6.84
C LEU A 93 18.70 10.74 -6.40
N GLU A 94 18.85 11.66 -7.35
CA GLU A 94 19.28 13.03 -7.12
C GLU A 94 18.28 13.99 -7.79
N GLY A 95 17.37 14.57 -7.00
CA GLY A 95 16.26 15.35 -7.54
C GLY A 95 15.29 14.48 -8.34
N ASP A 96 15.18 14.72 -9.64
CA ASP A 96 14.42 13.91 -10.60
C ASP A 96 15.32 12.98 -11.44
N THR A 97 16.63 13.03 -11.24
CA THR A 97 17.58 12.17 -11.95
C THR A 97 17.68 10.84 -11.22
N ILE A 98 17.41 9.75 -11.93
CA ILE A 98 17.50 8.38 -11.39
C ILE A 98 18.57 7.61 -12.16
N THR A 99 19.42 6.90 -11.42
CA THR A 99 20.37 5.96 -12.01
C THR A 99 20.05 4.56 -11.52
N ILE A 100 19.74 3.65 -12.44
CA ILE A 100 19.53 2.24 -12.11
C ILE A 100 20.87 1.51 -12.22
N GLY A 101 21.25 0.84 -11.13
CA GLY A 101 22.45 0.01 -11.08
C GLY A 101 22.29 -1.30 -11.84
N GLN A 102 23.23 -2.22 -11.62
CA GLN A 102 23.15 -3.54 -12.24
C GLN A 102 21.91 -4.29 -11.74
N VAL A 103 21.10 -4.78 -12.68
CA VAL A 103 19.90 -5.58 -12.38
C VAL A 103 20.23 -7.07 -12.53
N GLY A 104 19.92 -7.83 -11.49
CA GLY A 104 19.93 -9.29 -11.49
C GLY A 104 18.50 -9.84 -11.61
N GLN A 105 18.36 -11.07 -12.11
CA GLN A 105 17.06 -11.76 -12.21
C GLN A 105 17.19 -13.27 -11.99
N THR A 106 16.06 -13.91 -11.67
CA THR A 106 15.94 -15.37 -11.74
C THR A 106 15.92 -15.85 -13.20
N ALA A 107 16.04 -17.17 -13.42
CA ALA A 107 16.09 -17.76 -14.76
C ALA A 107 15.01 -18.83 -14.98
N MET A 108 13.77 -18.51 -14.60
CA MET A 108 12.57 -19.28 -14.92
C MET A 108 12.20 -19.10 -16.40
N TYR A 109 11.57 -20.11 -16.96
CA TYR A 109 11.04 -20.10 -18.33
C TYR A 109 9.51 -20.15 -18.30
N CYS A 110 8.87 -19.18 -18.94
CA CYS A 110 7.41 -19.08 -19.01
C CYS A 110 6.92 -19.34 -20.43
N MET A 111 5.87 -20.16 -20.58
CA MET A 111 5.34 -20.59 -21.88
C MET A 111 4.40 -19.57 -22.56
N GLY A 112 4.04 -18.48 -21.87
CA GLY A 112 3.15 -17.45 -22.42
C GLY A 112 3.80 -16.71 -23.59
N ALA A 113 3.06 -16.55 -24.69
CA ALA A 113 3.56 -15.83 -25.86
C ALA A 113 3.92 -14.39 -25.52
N GLY A 114 5.14 -13.95 -25.86
CA GLY A 114 5.60 -12.58 -25.62
C GLY A 114 6.06 -12.29 -24.18
N VAL A 115 5.89 -13.22 -23.23
CA VAL A 115 6.17 -12.96 -21.80
C VAL A 115 7.66 -12.76 -21.57
N MET A 116 8.50 -13.62 -22.16
CA MET A 116 9.96 -13.51 -22.05
C MET A 116 10.49 -12.24 -22.75
N GLU A 117 9.90 -11.89 -23.89
CA GLU A 117 10.24 -10.67 -24.62
C GLU A 117 9.86 -9.41 -23.85
N GLN A 118 8.67 -9.38 -23.23
CA GLN A 118 8.23 -8.29 -22.37
C GLN A 118 9.17 -8.13 -21.17
N GLU A 119 9.53 -9.23 -20.50
CA GLU A 119 10.48 -9.21 -19.38
C GLU A 119 11.81 -8.59 -19.79
N SER A 120 12.43 -9.11 -20.86
CA SER A 120 13.70 -8.59 -21.35
C SER A 120 13.60 -7.12 -21.75
N ARG A 121 12.47 -6.71 -22.33
CA ARG A 121 12.24 -5.32 -22.72
C ARG A 121 12.10 -4.42 -21.50
N TYR A 122 11.30 -4.83 -20.52
CA TYR A 122 11.09 -4.09 -19.29
C TYR A 122 12.42 -3.84 -18.57
N LEU A 123 13.24 -4.87 -18.39
CA LEU A 123 14.52 -4.75 -17.70
C LEU A 123 15.52 -3.87 -18.46
N SER A 124 15.54 -3.95 -19.79
CA SER A 124 16.34 -3.05 -20.63
C SER A 124 15.92 -1.59 -20.44
N LEU A 125 14.62 -1.29 -20.55
CA LEU A 125 14.11 0.07 -20.40
C LEU A 125 14.29 0.60 -18.97
N LEU A 126 14.22 -0.28 -17.97
CA LEU A 126 14.50 0.09 -16.58
C LEU A 126 15.95 0.57 -16.43
N SER A 127 16.91 -0.10 -17.07
CA SER A 127 18.32 0.34 -17.10
C SER A 127 18.57 1.59 -17.95
N ASP A 128 17.73 1.88 -18.94
CA ASP A 128 17.84 3.07 -19.80
C ASP A 128 17.24 4.35 -19.18
N ALA A 129 16.54 4.23 -18.05
CA ALA A 129 15.93 5.34 -17.34
C ALA A 129 16.99 6.29 -16.78
N VAL A 130 16.84 7.59 -17.05
CA VAL A 130 17.72 8.64 -16.51
C VAL A 130 16.97 9.67 -15.67
N SER A 131 15.65 9.77 -15.85
CA SER A 131 14.81 10.65 -15.04
C SER A 131 13.50 9.98 -14.62
N VAL A 132 12.98 10.43 -13.49
CA VAL A 132 11.76 9.93 -12.88
C VAL A 132 10.81 11.08 -12.55
N THR A 133 9.52 10.86 -12.77
CA THR A 133 8.46 11.73 -12.26
C THR A 133 7.46 10.89 -11.48
N ALA A 134 7.15 11.32 -10.27
CA ALA A 134 6.22 10.63 -9.38
C ALA A 134 5.14 11.57 -8.86
N THR A 135 3.92 11.04 -8.77
CA THR A 135 2.78 11.63 -8.04
C THR A 135 2.29 10.61 -7.00
N ASN A 136 1.14 10.84 -6.37
CA ASN A 136 0.55 9.85 -5.47
C ASN A 136 0.17 8.54 -6.19
N ASP A 137 -0.31 8.65 -7.43
CA ASP A 137 -0.94 7.53 -8.14
C ASP A 137 -0.16 7.04 -9.36
N THR A 138 0.78 7.85 -9.86
CA THR A 138 1.56 7.53 -11.07
C THR A 138 3.06 7.71 -10.86
N LEU A 139 3.83 6.87 -11.56
CA LEU A 139 5.28 6.95 -11.67
C LEU A 139 5.64 6.79 -13.15
N SER A 140 6.56 7.59 -13.65
CA SER A 140 7.05 7.48 -15.03
C SER A 140 8.56 7.63 -15.07
N PHE A 141 9.19 6.86 -15.96
CA PHE A 141 10.61 7.00 -16.28
C PHE A 141 10.78 7.49 -17.70
N ALA A 142 11.76 8.37 -17.90
CA ALA A 142 12.16 8.82 -19.23
C ALA A 142 13.63 8.48 -19.53
N ASP A 143 13.91 8.32 -20.82
CA ASP A 143 15.25 8.10 -21.35
C ASP A 143 16.05 9.42 -21.46
N SER A 144 17.30 9.32 -21.92
CA SER A 144 18.18 10.49 -22.14
C SER A 144 17.71 11.49 -23.19
N HIS A 145 16.70 11.14 -24.00
CA HIS A 145 16.08 12.04 -24.97
C HIS A 145 14.81 12.70 -24.40
N GLY A 146 14.40 12.35 -23.17
CA GLY A 146 13.20 12.85 -22.51
C GLY A 146 11.92 12.13 -22.94
N PHE A 147 12.01 10.98 -23.60
CA PHE A 147 10.84 10.17 -23.93
C PHE A 147 10.46 9.28 -22.74
N THR A 148 9.17 9.30 -22.35
CA THR A 148 8.65 8.37 -21.35
C THR A 148 8.71 6.94 -21.89
N ILE A 149 9.51 6.10 -21.24
CA ILE A 149 9.75 4.70 -21.63
C ILE A 149 9.02 3.70 -20.74
N LEU A 150 8.70 4.07 -19.50
CA LEU A 150 7.97 3.23 -18.55
C LEU A 150 6.93 4.08 -17.81
N SER A 151 5.69 3.60 -17.77
CA SER A 151 4.59 4.24 -17.04
C SER A 151 3.96 3.24 -16.08
N PHE A 152 3.87 3.61 -14.80
CA PHE A 152 3.36 2.79 -13.73
C PHE A 152 2.19 3.47 -13.02
N ALA A 153 1.30 2.64 -12.46
CA ALA A 153 0.30 3.04 -11.48
C ALA A 153 0.72 2.57 -10.10
N ARG A 154 0.21 3.22 -9.05
CA ARG A 154 0.42 2.78 -7.67
C ARG A 154 0.02 1.31 -7.52
N PHE A 155 0.86 0.51 -6.88
CA PHE A 155 0.51 -0.87 -6.59
C PHE A 155 -0.64 -0.89 -5.59
N VAL A 156 -1.77 -1.43 -6.02
CA VAL A 156 -2.90 -1.75 -5.17
C VAL A 156 -2.85 -3.26 -4.96
N PRO A 157 -2.60 -3.75 -3.73
CA PRO A 157 -2.73 -5.16 -3.43
C PRO A 157 -4.10 -5.65 -3.90
N PRO A 158 -4.20 -6.81 -4.57
CA PRO A 158 -5.52 -7.37 -4.86
C PRO A 158 -6.31 -7.44 -3.56
N ALA A 159 -7.57 -6.99 -3.59
CA ALA A 159 -8.43 -7.13 -2.44
C ALA A 159 -8.42 -8.62 -2.03
N PRO A 160 -8.30 -8.93 -0.72
CA PRO A 160 -8.33 -10.32 -0.27
C PRO A 160 -9.56 -10.99 -0.87
N GLU A 161 -9.36 -12.19 -1.45
CA GLU A 161 -10.48 -12.99 -1.96
C GLU A 161 -11.54 -13.07 -0.87
N SER A 162 -12.73 -12.54 -1.17
CA SER A 162 -13.76 -12.42 -0.15
C SER A 162 -14.25 -13.81 0.22
N PHE A 163 -14.05 -14.22 1.48
CA PHE A 163 -14.66 -15.44 2.02
C PHE A 163 -16.19 -15.29 2.16
N VAL A 164 -16.72 -14.07 1.99
CA VAL A 164 -18.14 -13.74 2.03
C VAL A 164 -18.86 -14.37 0.83
N GLY A 165 -20.03 -14.95 1.07
CA GLY A 165 -20.84 -15.67 0.09
C GLY A 165 -20.35 -17.09 -0.20
N THR A 166 -19.23 -17.51 0.39
CA THR A 166 -18.69 -18.87 0.23
C THR A 166 -19.25 -19.80 1.29
N ASN A 167 -19.59 -21.03 0.90
CA ASN A 167 -19.98 -22.09 1.82
C ASN A 167 -18.74 -22.89 2.24
N TRP A 168 -18.31 -22.68 3.47
CA TRP A 168 -17.13 -23.29 4.05
C TRP A 168 -17.50 -24.54 4.85
N THR A 169 -16.83 -25.66 4.60
CA THR A 169 -16.98 -26.88 5.39
C THR A 169 -15.81 -27.00 6.36
N LEU A 170 -16.09 -27.22 7.66
CA LEU A 170 -15.05 -27.36 8.66
C LEU A 170 -14.31 -28.69 8.45
N ASN A 171 -12.99 -28.61 8.34
CA ASN A 171 -12.11 -29.78 8.28
C ASN A 171 -11.60 -30.16 9.68
N SER A 172 -11.13 -29.17 10.44
CA SER A 172 -10.60 -29.38 11.79
C SER A 172 -10.78 -28.16 12.68
N PHE A 173 -10.81 -28.40 13.99
CA PHE A 173 -10.81 -27.36 15.02
C PHE A 173 -9.68 -27.61 16.02
N TYR A 174 -9.18 -26.50 16.57
CA TYR A 174 -8.01 -26.45 17.41
C TYR A 174 -8.44 -25.97 18.80
N THR A 175 -8.06 -26.72 19.83
CA THR A 175 -8.17 -26.32 21.22
C THR A 175 -6.76 -26.07 21.77
N GLU A 176 -6.64 -25.60 23.01
CA GLU A 176 -5.33 -25.29 23.61
C GLU A 176 -4.36 -26.48 23.59
N ASN A 177 -4.89 -27.70 23.67
CA ASN A 177 -4.10 -28.91 23.88
C ASN A 177 -4.22 -29.94 22.74
N ALA A 178 -5.07 -29.70 21.74
CA ALA A 178 -5.35 -30.71 20.71
C ALA A 178 -5.84 -30.11 19.39
N VAL A 179 -5.63 -30.87 18.31
CA VAL A 179 -6.27 -30.66 17.02
C VAL A 179 -7.22 -31.82 16.80
N SER A 180 -8.48 -31.53 16.53
CA SER A 180 -9.53 -32.52 16.33
C SER A 180 -10.15 -32.38 14.94
N SER A 181 -10.38 -33.51 14.28
CA SER A 181 -11.21 -33.57 13.07
C SER A 181 -12.69 -33.58 13.45
N VAL A 182 -13.55 -33.24 12.49
CA VAL A 182 -15.00 -33.35 12.65
C VAL A 182 -15.42 -34.82 12.79
N ILE A 183 -16.31 -35.11 13.74
CA ILE A 183 -16.88 -36.45 13.98
C ILE A 183 -17.56 -36.95 12.70
N SER A 184 -17.20 -38.15 12.28
CA SER A 184 -17.79 -38.80 11.09
C SER A 184 -19.31 -38.87 11.20
N GLY A 185 -20.00 -38.54 10.11
CA GLY A 185 -21.47 -38.47 10.06
C GLY A 185 -22.04 -37.12 10.52
N THR A 186 -21.20 -36.15 10.88
CA THR A 186 -21.60 -34.76 11.08
C THR A 186 -20.94 -33.85 10.02
N THR A 187 -21.60 -32.75 9.70
CA THR A 187 -21.06 -31.72 8.81
C THR A 187 -21.23 -30.36 9.48
N ILE A 188 -20.11 -29.67 9.69
CA ILE A 188 -20.10 -28.31 10.20
C ILE A 188 -19.82 -27.37 9.05
N THR A 189 -20.65 -26.34 8.88
CA THR A 189 -20.54 -25.37 7.80
C THR A 189 -20.57 -23.94 8.31
N ALA A 190 -19.99 -23.01 7.56
CA ALA A 190 -20.08 -21.58 7.82
C ALA A 190 -20.27 -20.81 6.50
N VAL A 191 -21.27 -19.94 6.47
CA VAL A 191 -21.50 -18.97 5.40
C VAL A 191 -21.52 -17.59 6.03
N PHE A 192 -20.63 -16.72 5.56
CA PHE A 192 -20.57 -15.31 5.93
C PHE A 192 -21.25 -14.51 4.82
N ASP A 193 -22.33 -13.78 5.11
CA ASP A 193 -23.08 -13.02 4.10
C ASP A 193 -22.66 -11.54 4.05
N ASN A 194 -23.09 -10.83 3.00
CA ASN A 194 -22.67 -9.44 2.81
C ASN A 194 -23.33 -8.48 3.83
N GLU A 195 -24.35 -8.97 4.54
CA GLU A 195 -25.11 -8.27 5.56
C GLU A 195 -24.50 -8.41 6.96
N GLY A 196 -23.30 -9.02 7.08
CA GLY A 196 -22.58 -9.16 8.33
C GLY A 196 -23.13 -10.27 9.22
N ARG A 197 -23.70 -11.34 8.65
CA ARG A 197 -24.19 -12.51 9.39
C ARG A 197 -23.38 -13.74 9.05
N VAL A 198 -23.10 -14.54 10.07
CA VAL A 198 -22.54 -15.88 9.92
C VAL A 198 -23.64 -16.90 10.24
N THR A 199 -23.85 -17.86 9.34
CA THR A 199 -24.85 -18.92 9.52
C THR A 199 -24.29 -20.27 9.10
N GLY A 200 -24.84 -21.36 9.63
CA GLY A 200 -24.39 -22.68 9.23
C GLY A 200 -24.96 -23.81 10.07
N SER A 201 -24.42 -25.01 9.83
CA SER A 201 -24.61 -26.19 10.67
C SER A 201 -23.45 -26.29 11.65
N ALA A 202 -23.72 -26.53 12.93
CA ALA A 202 -22.72 -26.88 13.94
C ALA A 202 -22.64 -28.40 14.17
N GLY A 203 -23.10 -29.20 13.19
CA GLY A 203 -23.07 -30.65 13.20
C GLY A 203 -24.36 -31.29 13.73
N CYS A 204 -24.95 -30.73 14.79
CA CYS A 204 -26.28 -31.12 15.28
C CYS A 204 -27.31 -30.02 15.08
N ASN A 205 -27.00 -28.81 15.53
CA ASN A 205 -27.89 -27.65 15.44
C ASN A 205 -27.49 -26.72 14.30
N HIS A 206 -28.47 -25.96 13.82
CA HIS A 206 -28.20 -24.78 13.02
C HIS A 206 -27.83 -23.62 13.96
N TYR A 207 -26.89 -22.80 13.53
CA TYR A 207 -26.45 -21.63 14.27
C TYR A 207 -26.50 -20.37 13.42
N PHE A 208 -26.53 -19.23 14.10
CA PHE A 208 -26.49 -17.91 13.50
C PHE A 208 -25.76 -16.94 14.44
N GLY A 209 -25.08 -15.96 13.86
CA GLY A 209 -24.44 -14.87 14.57
C GLY A 209 -24.25 -13.67 13.66
N SER A 210 -23.82 -12.55 14.22
CA SER A 210 -23.35 -11.39 13.46
C SER A 210 -21.84 -11.30 13.52
N TYR A 211 -21.24 -10.71 12.50
CA TYR A 211 -19.81 -10.42 12.47
C TYR A 211 -19.55 -9.02 11.94
N ILE A 212 -18.39 -8.48 12.30
CA ILE A 212 -17.84 -7.24 11.75
C ILE A 212 -16.50 -7.58 11.11
N LEU A 213 -16.28 -7.07 9.90
CA LEU A 213 -15.05 -7.24 9.14
C LEU A 213 -14.43 -5.85 8.91
N ASP A 214 -13.16 -5.70 9.29
CA ASP A 214 -12.35 -4.51 9.05
C ASP A 214 -10.93 -4.92 8.65
N GLY A 215 -10.64 -4.85 7.35
CA GLY A 215 -9.44 -5.44 6.75
C GLY A 215 -9.36 -6.94 7.04
N ASP A 216 -8.31 -7.37 7.73
CA ASP A 216 -8.09 -8.76 8.17
C ASP A 216 -8.70 -9.08 9.55
N SER A 217 -9.25 -8.07 10.24
CA SER A 217 -9.87 -8.23 11.55
C SER A 217 -11.30 -8.75 11.39
N LEU A 218 -11.61 -9.86 12.05
CA LEU A 218 -12.93 -10.49 12.05
C LEU A 218 -13.41 -10.62 13.48
N LEU A 219 -14.46 -9.89 13.85
CA LEU A 219 -15.08 -10.01 15.16
C LEU A 219 -16.43 -10.69 15.04
N ILE A 220 -16.55 -11.88 15.63
CA ILE A 220 -17.82 -12.61 15.72
C ILE A 220 -18.50 -12.22 17.03
N SER A 221 -19.72 -11.69 16.92
CA SER A 221 -20.55 -11.33 18.07
C SER A 221 -21.18 -12.58 18.70
N THR A 222 -22.13 -12.40 19.62
CA THR A 222 -22.84 -13.52 20.24
C THR A 222 -23.45 -14.45 19.18
N VAL A 223 -23.10 -15.73 19.28
CA VAL A 223 -23.63 -16.80 18.43
C VAL A 223 -24.81 -17.47 19.14
N GLY A 224 -25.92 -17.62 18.42
CA GLY A 224 -27.08 -18.41 18.84
C GLY A 224 -27.18 -19.71 18.06
N SER A 225 -27.81 -20.74 18.65
CA SER A 225 -28.10 -22.00 17.98
C SER A 225 -29.49 -22.53 18.33
N THR A 226 -30.01 -23.43 17.49
CA THR A 226 -31.18 -24.24 17.86
C THR A 226 -30.84 -25.21 19.00
N LYS A 227 -31.85 -25.82 19.64
CA LYS A 227 -31.66 -26.74 20.79
C LYS A 227 -32.22 -28.13 20.50
N MET A 228 -31.80 -28.73 19.39
CA MET A 228 -32.00 -30.14 19.09
C MET A 228 -31.04 -30.99 19.93
N ASN A 229 -31.48 -32.21 20.25
CA ASN A 229 -30.65 -33.21 20.92
C ASN A 229 -30.34 -34.33 19.93
N CYS A 230 -29.09 -34.40 19.45
CA CYS A 230 -28.71 -35.38 18.45
C CYS A 230 -28.15 -36.66 19.10
N PRO A 231 -28.54 -37.85 18.61
CA PRO A 231 -27.97 -39.11 19.06
C PRO A 231 -26.53 -39.25 18.53
N GLY A 232 -25.59 -39.64 19.39
CA GLY A 232 -24.20 -39.87 19.02
C GLY A 232 -23.24 -39.35 20.09
N TRP A 233 -22.16 -40.10 20.33
CA TRP A 233 -21.21 -39.74 21.37
C TRP A 233 -20.35 -38.56 20.91
N GLY A 234 -20.23 -37.52 21.76
CA GLY A 234 -19.39 -36.34 21.49
C GLY A 234 -19.97 -35.29 20.53
N ILE A 235 -21.09 -35.54 19.84
CA ILE A 235 -21.64 -34.59 18.85
C ILE A 235 -22.03 -33.25 19.50
N MET A 236 -22.72 -33.30 20.63
CA MET A 236 -23.13 -32.08 21.35
C MET A 236 -21.92 -31.31 21.93
N GLU A 237 -20.86 -32.02 22.32
CA GLU A 237 -19.62 -31.42 22.82
C GLU A 237 -18.82 -30.76 21.69
N GLN A 238 -18.76 -31.41 20.52
CA GLN A 238 -18.19 -30.83 19.30
C GLN A 238 -18.92 -29.54 18.92
N GLU A 239 -20.26 -29.53 18.93
CA GLU A 239 -21.05 -28.33 18.66
C GLU A 239 -20.66 -27.19 19.62
N ALA A 240 -20.65 -27.46 20.93
CA ALA A 240 -20.32 -26.45 21.93
C ALA A 240 -18.89 -25.90 21.72
N THR A 241 -17.92 -26.78 21.47
CA THR A 241 -16.53 -26.43 21.21
C THR A 241 -16.39 -25.58 19.95
N TYR A 242 -17.11 -25.95 18.88
CA TYR A 242 -17.12 -25.22 17.63
C TYR A 242 -17.66 -23.79 17.82
N LEU A 243 -18.83 -23.64 18.46
CA LEU A 243 -19.48 -22.34 18.65
C LEU A 243 -18.66 -21.42 19.59
N GLU A 244 -18.00 -22.00 20.60
CA GLU A 244 -17.09 -21.28 21.47
C GLU A 244 -15.85 -20.79 20.69
N SER A 245 -15.22 -21.66 19.90
CA SER A 245 -14.09 -21.30 19.05
C SER A 245 -14.46 -20.26 18.00
N LEU A 246 -15.65 -20.37 17.40
CA LEU A 246 -16.16 -19.38 16.46
C LEU A 246 -16.29 -18.00 17.12
N SER A 247 -16.81 -17.94 18.35
CA SER A 247 -16.97 -16.68 19.11
C SER A 247 -15.64 -16.07 19.56
N LYS A 248 -14.53 -16.81 19.52
CA LYS A 248 -13.18 -16.34 19.86
C LYS A 248 -12.39 -15.83 18.64
N ALA A 249 -12.93 -15.96 17.44
CA ALA A 249 -12.27 -15.50 16.23
C ALA A 249 -12.05 -13.97 16.29
N ALA A 250 -10.82 -13.56 15.96
CA ALA A 250 -10.40 -12.16 15.87
C ALA A 250 -9.86 -11.80 14.48
N GLY A 251 -9.62 -12.80 13.63
CA GLY A 251 -9.13 -12.63 12.26
C GLY A 251 -9.26 -13.92 11.44
N PHE A 252 -8.83 -13.85 10.19
CA PHE A 252 -8.87 -14.97 9.26
C PHE A 252 -7.62 -15.02 8.36
N ARG A 253 -7.38 -16.17 7.72
CA ARG A 253 -6.34 -16.37 6.71
C ARG A 253 -6.89 -17.25 5.61
N ILE A 254 -6.73 -16.84 4.35
CA ILE A 254 -7.16 -17.64 3.19
C ILE A 254 -5.93 -18.05 2.39
N ASN A 255 -5.88 -19.32 2.00
CA ASN A 255 -4.90 -19.85 1.07
C ASN A 255 -5.61 -20.80 0.10
N GLY A 256 -5.92 -20.28 -1.09
CA GLY A 256 -6.72 -20.99 -2.09
C GLY A 256 -8.07 -21.44 -1.50
N LYS A 257 -8.30 -22.75 -1.46
CA LYS A 257 -9.56 -23.34 -0.99
C LYS A 257 -9.63 -23.53 0.54
N CYS A 258 -8.62 -23.09 1.29
CA CYS A 258 -8.55 -23.25 2.73
C CYS A 258 -8.71 -21.90 3.44
N MET A 259 -9.59 -21.84 4.44
CA MET A 259 -9.73 -20.68 5.32
C MET A 259 -9.47 -21.08 6.76
N SER A 260 -8.58 -20.37 7.43
CA SER A 260 -8.37 -20.47 8.89
C SER A 260 -9.01 -19.29 9.60
N LEU A 261 -9.76 -19.51 10.67
CA LEU A 261 -10.07 -18.47 11.65
C LEU A 261 -9.05 -18.52 12.78
N VAL A 262 -8.59 -17.35 13.23
CA VAL A 262 -7.54 -17.22 14.25
C VAL A 262 -8.01 -16.42 15.46
N ASP A 263 -7.44 -16.70 16.62
CA ASP A 263 -7.63 -15.90 17.83
C ASP A 263 -6.84 -14.57 17.77
N ALA A 264 -7.01 -13.73 18.79
CA ALA A 264 -6.32 -12.44 18.90
C ALA A 264 -4.77 -12.54 18.97
N ASN A 265 -4.23 -13.73 19.27
CA ASN A 265 -2.80 -14.01 19.27
C ASN A 265 -2.33 -14.63 17.95
N GLY A 266 -3.22 -14.76 16.96
CA GLY A 266 -2.92 -15.35 15.65
C GLY A 266 -2.83 -16.88 15.64
N ARG A 267 -3.29 -17.57 16.68
CA ARG A 267 -3.38 -19.03 16.74
C ARG A 267 -4.63 -19.49 15.99
N THR A 268 -4.50 -20.53 15.15
CA THR A 268 -5.64 -21.12 14.44
C THR A 268 -6.63 -21.73 15.43
N LEU A 269 -7.92 -21.42 15.24
CA LEU A 269 -9.05 -21.98 15.99
C LEU A 269 -9.83 -22.97 15.13
N LEU A 270 -10.11 -22.61 13.88
CA LEU A 270 -10.96 -23.36 12.96
C LEU A 270 -10.32 -23.37 11.57
N LEU A 271 -10.23 -24.54 10.95
CA LEU A 271 -9.76 -24.70 9.57
C LEU A 271 -10.89 -25.24 8.72
N TYR A 272 -11.26 -24.47 7.71
CA TYR A 272 -12.28 -24.76 6.73
C TYR A 272 -11.69 -25.04 5.35
N ILE A 273 -12.45 -25.79 4.55
CA ILE A 273 -12.19 -26.05 3.15
C ILE A 273 -13.44 -25.79 2.31
N VAL A 274 -13.26 -25.38 1.05
CA VAL A 274 -14.32 -25.41 0.03
C VAL A 274 -14.25 -26.74 -0.69
N GLU A 275 -15.28 -27.58 -0.52
CA GLU A 275 -15.43 -28.78 -1.33
C GLU A 275 -15.73 -28.38 -2.79
N SER A 276 -15.06 -29.03 -3.74
CA SER A 276 -15.22 -28.83 -5.19
C SER A 276 -16.42 -29.56 -5.76
#